data_AF-A0A2W1Z4X4-F1
#
_entry.id   AF-A0A2W1Z4X4-F1
#
_cell.length_a   1.000
_cell.length_b   1.000
_cell.length_c   1.000
_cell.angle_alpha   90.00
_cell.angle_beta   90.00
_cell.angle_gamma   90.00
#
_symmetry.space_group_name_H-M   'P 1'
#
loop_
_entity.id
_entity.type
_entity.pdbx_description
1 polymer ?
#
loop_
_entity_poly.entity_id
_entity_poly.type
_entity_poly.pdbx_seq_one_letter_code
_entity_poly.pdbx_strand_id
1 'polypeptide(L)'
;MENEQTPDQAKDAVVTIVDDTADVVGGAWSVASGPAVQGCRRDSGGRGAAYFLTKMREQRAGDPADDVASVERTWKAKGITTERYESGGTEPTLGVRGTGGPTKSIDFLADERGYSLDAVSVCTAGDAEELQRNGE
;
A
#
# COMPACT_ATOMS: atom_id res chain seq x y z
N MET A 1 -9.25 -12.99 -22.46
CA MET A 1 -9.63 -11.63 -22.07
C MET A 1 -9.17 -11.47 -20.65
N GLU A 2 -8.09 -10.73 -20.44
CA GLU A 2 -7.58 -10.47 -19.10
C GLU A 2 -8.55 -9.54 -18.37
N ASN A 3 -8.94 -9.90 -17.16
CA ASN A 3 -9.74 -9.07 -16.25
C ASN A 3 -8.86 -7.91 -15.77
N GLU A 4 -8.76 -6.84 -16.56
CA GLU A 4 -8.13 -5.58 -16.12
C GLU A 4 -9.03 -4.91 -15.07
N GLN A 5 -8.47 -4.53 -13.92
CA GLN A 5 -9.22 -3.82 -12.88
C GLN A 5 -9.74 -2.48 -13.40
N THR A 6 -10.94 -2.07 -13.00
CA THR A 6 -11.43 -0.70 -13.18
C THR A 6 -10.78 0.27 -12.18
N PRO A 7 -10.82 1.59 -12.40
CA PRO A 7 -10.38 2.57 -11.41
C PRO A 7 -10.97 2.34 -10.00
N ASP A 8 -12.28 2.12 -9.91
CA ASP A 8 -12.95 1.83 -8.63
C ASP A 8 -12.41 0.56 -7.96
N GLN A 9 -12.25 -0.52 -8.74
CA GLN A 9 -11.66 -1.78 -8.22
C GLN A 9 -10.21 -1.60 -7.76
N ALA A 10 -9.46 -0.70 -8.40
CA ALA A 10 -8.09 -0.39 -8.02
C ALA A 10 -8.02 0.46 -6.74
N LYS A 11 -8.96 1.40 -6.56
CA LYS A 11 -9.14 2.16 -5.32
C LYS A 11 -9.51 1.23 -4.16
N ASP A 12 -10.53 0.39 -4.35
CA ASP A 12 -10.99 -0.57 -3.35
C ASP A 12 -9.88 -1.55 -2.96
N ALA A 13 -9.07 -2.00 -3.92
CA ALA A 13 -7.95 -2.88 -3.64
C ALA A 13 -6.91 -2.24 -2.73
N VAL A 14 -6.57 -0.97 -2.95
CA VAL A 14 -5.63 -0.22 -2.10
C VAL A 14 -6.18 0.02 -0.70
N VAL A 15 -7.44 0.46 -0.60
CA VAL A 15 -8.08 0.68 0.70
C VAL A 15 -8.14 -0.63 1.48
N THR A 16 -8.61 -1.70 0.85
CA THR A 16 -8.76 -3.02 1.48
C THR A 16 -7.44 -3.57 1.99
N ILE A 17 -6.36 -3.55 1.18
CA ILE A 17 -5.09 -4.13 1.64
C ILE A 17 -4.46 -3.31 2.77
N VAL A 18 -4.61 -1.98 2.75
CA VAL A 18 -4.10 -1.11 3.80
C VAL A 18 -4.88 -1.32 5.09
N ASP A 19 -6.21 -1.42 5.02
CA ASP A 19 -7.08 -1.67 6.17
C ASP A 19 -6.83 -3.06 6.77
N ASP A 20 -6.78 -4.10 5.94
CA ASP A 20 -6.44 -5.46 6.37
C ASP A 20 -5.06 -5.51 7.05
N THR A 21 -4.07 -4.76 6.53
CA THR A 21 -2.73 -4.74 7.11
C THR A 21 -2.70 -3.98 8.44
N ALA A 22 -3.42 -2.86 8.52
CA ALA A 22 -3.57 -2.10 9.76
C ALA A 22 -4.25 -2.93 10.86
N ASP A 23 -5.26 -3.74 10.51
CA ASP A 23 -5.95 -4.63 11.43
C ASP A 23 -5.06 -5.78 11.93
N VAL A 24 -4.20 -6.32 11.07
CA VAL A 24 -3.22 -7.37 11.46
C VAL A 24 -2.21 -6.85 12.47
N VAL A 25 -1.74 -5.62 12.31
CA VAL A 25 -0.78 -4.97 13.24
C VAL A 25 -1.51 -4.45 14.49
N GLY A 26 -2.78 -4.08 14.34
CA GLY A 26 -3.59 -3.49 15.39
C GLY A 26 -3.15 -2.08 15.79
N GLY A 27 -3.88 -1.49 16.73
CA GLY A 27 -3.72 -0.09 17.12
C GLY A 27 -4.61 0.85 16.31
N ALA A 28 -4.51 2.14 16.58
CA ALA A 28 -5.26 3.16 15.87
C ALA A 28 -4.41 3.70 14.71
N TRP A 29 -5.04 3.85 13.54
CA TRP A 29 -4.40 4.30 12.32
C TRP A 29 -5.19 5.48 11.74
N SER A 30 -4.47 6.50 11.29
CA SER A 30 -5.05 7.65 10.62
C SER A 30 -4.57 7.74 9.18
N VAL A 31 -5.41 8.25 8.30
CA VAL A 31 -5.05 8.52 6.91
C VAL A 31 -4.15 9.76 6.87
N ALA A 32 -2.91 9.57 6.44
CA ALA A 32 -1.98 10.67 6.24
C ALA A 32 -2.12 11.26 4.83
N SER A 33 -2.46 10.43 3.84
CA SER A 33 -2.69 10.85 2.46
C SER A 33 -3.55 9.85 1.69
N GLY A 34 -4.37 10.34 0.76
CA GLY A 34 -5.24 9.52 -0.08
C GLY A 34 -6.53 9.02 0.60
N PRO A 35 -7.23 8.01 0.03
CA PRO A 35 -6.96 7.45 -1.29
C PRO A 35 -7.10 8.55 -2.34
N ALA A 36 -6.06 8.76 -3.15
CA ALA A 36 -6.05 9.80 -4.16
C ALA A 36 -5.53 9.24 -5.48
N VAL A 37 -6.13 9.70 -6.58
CA VAL A 37 -5.74 9.26 -7.91
C VAL A 37 -4.51 10.00 -8.43
N GLN A 38 -3.63 9.27 -9.11
CA GLN A 38 -2.45 9.78 -9.81
C GLN A 38 -2.36 9.19 -11.22
N GLY A 39 -1.72 9.94 -12.12
CA GLY A 39 -1.41 9.45 -13.46
C GLY A 39 -0.37 8.33 -13.42
N CYS A 40 -0.57 7.31 -14.24
CA CYS A 40 0.39 6.22 -14.42
C CYS A 40 0.53 5.83 -15.89
N ARG A 41 1.54 5.00 -16.18
CA ARG A 41 1.72 4.40 -17.50
C ARG A 41 1.46 2.92 -17.41
N ARG A 42 0.54 2.42 -18.24
CA ARG A 42 0.22 1.00 -18.36
C ARG A 42 1.35 0.28 -19.08
N ASP A 43 1.49 -1.02 -18.83
CA ASP A 43 2.50 -1.85 -19.49
C ASP A 43 2.28 -1.93 -21.02
N SER A 44 1.03 -1.76 -21.46
CA SER A 44 0.66 -1.60 -22.87
C SER A 44 1.10 -0.25 -23.49
N GLY A 45 1.69 0.65 -22.70
CA GLY A 45 2.24 1.94 -23.14
C GLY A 45 1.26 3.11 -23.10
N GLY A 46 -0.02 2.87 -22.78
CA GLY A 46 -1.03 3.92 -22.64
C GLY A 46 -0.98 4.68 -21.31
N ARG A 47 -1.59 5.88 -21.27
CA ARG A 47 -1.92 6.55 -20.00
C ARG A 47 -2.94 5.71 -19.22
N GLY A 48 -2.90 5.86 -17.90
CA GLY A 48 -3.82 5.23 -16.97
C GLY A 48 -3.91 6.01 -15.67
N ALA A 49 -4.70 5.47 -14.76
CA ALA A 49 -4.88 5.99 -13.41
C ALA A 49 -4.50 4.92 -12.39
N ALA A 50 -3.91 5.35 -11.27
CA ALA A 50 -3.65 4.53 -10.11
C ALA A 50 -4.03 5.30 -8.86
N TYR A 51 -4.38 4.60 -7.80
CA TYR A 51 -4.68 5.18 -6.49
C TYR A 51 -3.52 4.92 -5.55
N PHE A 52 -3.25 5.87 -4.66
CA PHE A 52 -2.35 5.66 -3.53
C PHE A 52 -3.03 6.01 -2.22
N LEU A 53 -2.65 5.32 -1.15
CA LEU A 53 -3.11 5.54 0.22
C LEU A 53 -1.94 5.38 1.17
N THR A 54 -1.80 6.34 2.08
CA THR A 54 -0.86 6.28 3.20
C THR A 54 -1.62 6.34 4.51
N LYS A 55 -1.37 5.36 5.40
CA LYS A 55 -1.79 5.42 6.81
C LYS A 55 -0.58 5.48 7.73
N MET A 56 -0.73 6.20 8.83
CA MET A 56 0.22 6.24 9.93
C MET A 56 -0.44 5.74 11.21
N ARG A 57 0.28 4.89 11.95
CA ARG A 57 -0.19 4.43 13.26
C ARG A 57 -0.05 5.57 14.26
N GLU A 58 -1.11 5.84 15.01
CA GLU A 58 -1.15 6.92 15.99
C GLU A 58 -0.24 6.63 17.18
N GLN A 59 -0.13 5.35 17.56
CA GLN A 59 0.76 4.91 18.62
C GLN A 59 2.13 4.49 18.07
N ARG A 60 3.17 4.75 18.85
CA ARG A 60 4.55 4.28 18.60
C ARG A 60 4.87 2.95 19.27
N ALA A 61 3.97 2.42 20.09
CA ALA A 61 4.17 1.16 20.80
C ALA A 61 3.90 -0.05 19.89
N GLY A 62 4.67 -1.12 20.08
CA GLY A 62 4.60 -2.37 19.32
C GLY A 62 5.96 -3.07 19.32
N ASP A 63 6.03 -4.24 18.71
CA ASP A 63 7.30 -4.90 18.39
C ASP A 63 7.47 -4.90 16.87
N PRO A 64 8.30 -3.99 16.32
CA PRO A 64 8.52 -3.90 14.88
C PRO A 64 8.89 -5.23 14.20
N ALA A 65 9.62 -6.11 14.88
CA ALA A 65 10.04 -7.38 14.29
C ALA A 65 8.85 -8.36 14.17
N ASP A 66 8.04 -8.46 15.21
CA ASP A 66 6.84 -9.31 15.21
C ASP A 66 5.75 -8.76 14.27
N ASP A 67 5.59 -7.44 14.22
CA ASP A 67 4.64 -6.77 13.32
C ASP A 67 5.06 -7.00 11.86
N VAL A 68 6.34 -6.80 11.50
CA VAL A 68 6.86 -7.09 10.15
C VAL A 68 6.65 -8.56 9.78
N ALA A 69 6.93 -9.49 10.69
CA ALA A 69 6.72 -10.91 10.44
C ALA A 69 5.24 -11.27 10.21
N SER A 70 4.32 -10.58 10.90
CA SER A 70 2.88 -10.77 10.75
C SER A 70 2.36 -10.21 9.43
N VAL A 71 2.79 -9.01 9.06
CA VAL A 71 2.47 -8.39 7.77
C VAL A 71 2.98 -9.25 6.61
N GLU A 72 4.24 -9.69 6.67
CA GLU A 72 4.84 -10.53 5.63
C GLU A 72 4.05 -11.82 5.39
N ARG A 73 3.61 -12.50 6.46
CA ARG A 73 2.78 -13.72 6.34
C ARG A 73 1.44 -13.42 5.67
N THR A 74 0.77 -12.34 6.09
CA THR A 74 -0.53 -11.93 5.54
C THR A 74 -0.42 -11.60 4.05
N TRP A 75 0.60 -10.85 3.65
CA TRP A 75 0.82 -10.47 2.26
C TRP A 75 1.13 -11.68 1.38
N LYS A 76 2.01 -12.58 1.82
CA LYS A 76 2.28 -13.84 1.10
C LYS A 76 1.01 -14.67 0.91
N ALA A 77 0.15 -14.74 1.92
CA ALA A 77 -1.13 -15.46 1.83
C ALA A 77 -2.10 -14.84 0.82
N LYS A 78 -1.98 -13.54 0.55
CA LYS A 78 -2.75 -12.80 -0.48
C LYS A 78 -2.09 -12.80 -1.86
N GLY A 79 -1.01 -13.55 -2.04
CA GLY A 79 -0.30 -13.66 -3.33
C GLY A 79 0.61 -12.47 -3.65
N ILE A 80 0.93 -11.62 -2.66
CA ILE A 80 1.87 -10.52 -2.80
C ILE A 80 3.29 -11.07 -2.64
N THR A 81 4.18 -10.72 -3.56
CA THR A 81 5.60 -11.04 -3.43
C THR A 81 6.24 -10.08 -2.44
N THR A 82 6.91 -10.59 -1.41
CA THR A 82 7.44 -9.78 -0.31
C THR A 82 8.95 -9.81 -0.22
N GLU A 83 9.56 -8.68 0.12
CA GLU A 83 10.97 -8.52 0.43
C GLU A 83 11.11 -7.82 1.79
N ARG A 84 11.89 -8.38 2.73
CA ARG A 84 12.16 -7.68 3.99
C ARG A 84 13.10 -6.50 3.78
N TYR A 85 12.85 -5.44 4.51
CA TYR A 85 13.65 -4.22 4.51
C TYR A 85 14.20 -3.96 5.92
N GLU A 86 15.46 -3.58 5.98
CA GLU A 86 16.11 -3.09 7.18
C GLU A 86 17.07 -1.96 6.76
N SER A 87 16.90 -0.77 7.35
CA SER A 87 17.88 0.30 7.16
C SER A 87 19.15 0.04 7.98
N GLY A 88 20.28 0.61 7.58
CA GLY A 88 21.47 0.60 8.44
C GLY A 88 21.34 1.52 9.65
N GLY A 89 22.20 1.33 10.65
CA GLY A 89 22.31 2.20 11.83
C GLY A 89 22.06 1.48 13.16
N THR A 90 22.15 2.21 14.28
CA THR A 90 21.89 1.69 15.63
C THR A 90 20.41 1.49 15.91
N GLU A 91 19.56 2.26 15.23
CA GLU A 91 18.09 2.24 15.33
C GLU A 91 17.52 2.06 13.92
N PRO A 92 17.52 0.82 13.40
CA PRO A 92 17.13 0.56 12.02
C PRO A 92 15.61 0.68 11.84
N THR A 93 15.19 1.22 10.69
CA THR A 93 13.81 1.05 10.20
C THR A 93 13.65 -0.37 9.68
N LEU A 94 12.75 -1.13 10.31
CA LEU A 94 12.34 -2.45 9.85
C LEU A 94 11.15 -2.32 8.92
N GLY A 95 10.99 -3.27 8.02
CA GLY A 95 9.84 -3.26 7.13
C GLY A 95 9.72 -4.45 6.21
N VAL A 96 8.68 -4.40 5.40
CA VAL A 96 8.46 -5.32 4.29
C VAL A 96 7.92 -4.54 3.10
N ARG A 97 8.48 -4.83 1.93
CA ARG A 97 8.00 -4.33 0.63
C ARG A 97 7.23 -5.44 -0.06
N GLY A 98 6.06 -5.13 -0.56
CA GLY A 98 5.17 -6.01 -1.29
C GLY A 98 5.03 -5.54 -2.73
N THR A 99 5.04 -6.48 -3.68
CA THR A 99 4.81 -6.22 -5.11
C THR A 99 3.86 -7.24 -5.72
N GLY A 100 3.01 -6.77 -6.64
CA GLY A 100 2.00 -7.59 -7.30
C GLY A 100 0.82 -7.98 -6.39
N GLY A 101 0.00 -8.92 -6.86
CA GLY A 101 -1.27 -9.25 -6.22
C GLY A 101 -2.35 -8.21 -6.51
N PRO A 102 -3.12 -7.72 -5.52
CA PRO A 102 -4.18 -6.73 -5.72
C PRO A 102 -3.66 -5.29 -5.94
N THR A 103 -2.38 -5.05 -5.72
CA THR A 103 -1.74 -3.74 -5.84
C THR A 103 -0.49 -3.81 -6.72
N LYS A 104 0.03 -2.64 -7.13
CA LYS A 104 1.33 -2.54 -7.77
C LYS A 104 2.44 -2.68 -6.71
N SER A 105 2.30 -1.93 -5.63
CA SER A 105 3.23 -1.97 -4.50
C SER A 105 2.50 -1.69 -3.19
N ILE A 106 3.07 -2.20 -2.11
CA ILE A 106 2.71 -1.88 -0.74
C ILE A 106 3.95 -1.94 0.15
N ASP A 107 4.11 -0.97 1.05
CA ASP A 107 5.25 -0.87 1.95
C ASP A 107 4.73 -0.74 3.39
N PHE A 108 5.31 -1.51 4.29
CA PHE A 108 5.10 -1.40 5.73
C PHE A 108 6.45 -1.10 6.36
N LEU A 109 6.55 0.03 7.05
CA LEU A 109 7.77 0.48 7.71
C LEU A 109 7.48 0.74 9.18
N ALA A 110 8.42 0.37 10.04
CA ALA A 110 8.35 0.53 11.48
C ALA A 110 9.72 0.96 12.02
N ASP A 111 9.74 2.09 12.72
CA ASP A 111 10.91 2.57 13.47
C ASP A 111 10.48 3.32 14.74
N GLU A 112 11.45 3.88 15.47
CA GLU A 112 11.21 4.64 16.69
C GLU A 112 10.27 5.85 16.51
N ARG A 113 10.13 6.38 15.29
CA ARG A 113 9.26 7.52 14.97
C ARG A 113 7.81 7.07 14.80
N GLY A 114 7.59 5.81 14.43
CA GLY A 114 6.27 5.19 14.30
C GLY A 114 6.19 4.17 13.15
N TYR A 115 4.95 3.91 12.73
CA TYR A 115 4.64 2.93 11.69
C TYR A 115 3.95 3.62 10.51
N SER A 116 4.32 3.24 9.29
CA SER A 116 3.65 3.66 8.06
C SER A 116 3.21 2.48 7.20
N LEU A 117 2.09 2.69 6.51
CA LEU A 117 1.58 1.82 5.45
C LEU A 117 1.35 2.66 4.21
N ASP A 118 2.04 2.31 3.14
CA ASP A 118 1.99 3.04 1.86
C ASP A 118 1.62 2.05 0.76
N ALA A 119 0.54 2.28 0.02
CA ALA A 119 0.11 1.38 -1.04
C ALA A 119 -0.19 2.14 -2.34
N VAL A 120 0.10 1.51 -3.47
CA VAL A 120 -0.22 2.00 -4.81
C VAL A 120 -0.93 0.91 -5.60
N SER A 121 -2.09 1.22 -6.18
CA SER A 121 -2.86 0.27 -6.97
C SER A 121 -2.15 -0.11 -8.26
N VAL A 122 -2.64 -1.15 -8.93
CA VAL A 122 -2.29 -1.37 -10.33
C VAL A 122 -2.69 -0.16 -11.18
N CYS A 123 -1.98 0.04 -12.30
CA CYS A 123 -2.33 1.06 -13.27
C CYS A 123 -3.48 0.58 -14.14
N THR A 124 -4.64 1.23 -14.06
CA THR A 124 -5.84 0.86 -14.81
C THR A 124 -6.08 1.77 -16.00
N ALA A 125 -6.92 1.34 -16.95
CA ALA A 125 -7.44 2.23 -17.97
C ALA A 125 -8.25 3.37 -17.32
N GLY A 126 -7.98 4.60 -17.73
CA GLY A 126 -8.66 5.79 -17.24
C GLY A 126 -7.84 7.05 -17.48
N ASP A 127 -8.50 8.21 -17.37
CA ASP A 127 -7.85 9.52 -17.36
C ASP A 127 -7.80 10.03 -15.91
N ALA A 128 -6.60 10.09 -15.35
CA ALA A 128 -6.41 10.54 -13.97
C ALA A 128 -6.87 11.99 -13.77
N GLU A 129 -6.72 12.88 -14.76
CA GLU A 129 -7.16 14.28 -14.63
C GLU A 129 -8.69 14.38 -14.66
N GLU A 130 -9.37 13.50 -15.39
CA GLU A 130 -10.83 13.39 -15.35
C GLU A 130 -11.32 12.87 -14.00
N LEU A 131 -10.70 11.81 -13.48
CA LEU A 131 -11.03 11.26 -12.17
C LEU A 131 -10.83 12.31 -11.06
N GLN A 132 -9.71 13.03 -11.06
CA GLN A 132 -9.46 14.14 -10.11
C GLN A 132 -10.54 15.22 -10.19
N ARG A 133 -10.95 15.61 -11.41
CA ARG A 133 -12.04 16.60 -11.60
C ARG A 133 -13.39 16.11 -11.09
N ASN A 134 -13.60 14.80 -11.05
CA ASN A 134 -14.81 14.18 -10.53
C ASN A 134 -14.77 13.94 -9.01
N GLY A 135 -13.68 14.33 -8.33
CA GLY A 135 -13.54 14.24 -6.87
C GLY A 135 -12.88 12.96 -6.36
N GLU A 136 -12.18 12.24 -7.22
CA GLU A 136 -11.35 11.07 -6.88
C GLU A 136 -9.93 11.42 -6.43
#